data_AF-A0AB37HQG7-F1
#
_entry.id   AF-A0AB37HQG7-F1
#
_cell.length_a   1.000
_cell.length_b   1.000
_cell.length_c   1.000
_cell.angle_alpha   90.00
_cell.angle_beta   90.00
_cell.angle_gamma   90.00
#
_symmetry.space_group_name_H-M   'P 1'
#
loop_
_entity.id
_entity.type
_entity.pdbx_description
1 polymer ?
#
loop_
_entity_poly.entity_id
_entity_poly.type
_entity_poly.pdbx_seq_one_letter_code
_entity_poly.pdbx_strand_id
1 'polypeptide(L)' 'MAKEQTFEEMMEELEKVVGKLDEENISLEESIELYQRGIELSSKCETKLKAAEDKVNKLVQKEGDSDE' A
#
# COMPACT_ATOMS: atom_id res chain seq x y z
N MET A 1 -17.76 -7.91 10.11
CA MET A 1 -16.76 -8.35 9.12
C MET A 1 -15.98 -7.11 8.73
N ALA A 2 -14.69 -7.03 9.08
CA ALA A 2 -13.87 -5.89 8.70
C ALA A 2 -13.63 -5.96 7.19
N LYS A 3 -14.04 -4.92 6.45
CA LYS A 3 -13.74 -4.80 5.02
C LYS A 3 -12.24 -4.51 4.92
N GLU A 4 -11.47 -5.42 4.33
CA GLU A 4 -10.07 -5.12 3.99
C GLU A 4 -10.05 -3.93 3.02
N GLN A 5 -9.19 -2.94 3.31
CA GLN A 5 -8.99 -1.80 2.44
C GLN A 5 -8.42 -2.27 1.08
N THR A 6 -8.98 -1.74 0.00
CA THR A 6 -8.46 -1.89 -1.36
C THR A 6 -7.11 -1.20 -1.51
N PHE A 7 -6.37 -1.51 -2.57
CA PHE A 7 -5.07 -0.87 -2.80
C PHE A 7 -5.26 0.63 -3.04
N GLU A 8 -6.28 0.98 -3.80
CA GLU A 8 -6.67 2.34 -4.13
C GLU A 8 -7.07 3.12 -2.88
N GLU A 9 -7.87 2.54 -1.98
CA GLU A 9 -8.23 3.17 -0.70
C GLU A 9 -6.98 3.44 0.18
N MET A 10 -6.00 2.54 0.19
CA MET A 10 -4.75 2.73 0.95
C MET A 10 -3.85 3.80 0.34
N MET A 11 -3.78 3.87 -0.99
CA MET A 11 -3.03 4.91 -1.71
C MET A 11 -3.65 6.30 -1.49
N GLU A 12 -4.97 6.41 -1.58
CA GLU A 12 -5.68 7.67 -1.32
C GLU A 12 -5.46 8.14 0.14
N GLU A 13 -5.43 7.20 1.09
CA GLU A 13 -5.11 7.52 2.47
C GLU A 13 -3.65 7.97 2.65
N LEU A 14 -2.71 7.32 1.98
CA LEU A 14 -1.30 7.68 2.03
C LEU A 14 -1.06 9.08 1.44
N GLU A 15 -1.72 9.42 0.34
CA GLU A 15 -1.68 10.77 -0.25
C GLU A 15 -2.20 11.83 0.73
N LYS A 16 -3.28 11.53 1.45
CA LYS A 16 -3.80 12.43 2.51
C LYS A 16 -2.82 12.58 3.67
N VAL A 17 -2.15 11.50 4.07
CA VAL A 17 -1.13 11.54 5.13
C VAL A 17 0.03 12.44 4.72
N VAL A 18 0.55 12.26 3.51
CA VAL A 18 1.63 13.10 2.96
C VAL A 18 1.19 14.56 2.86
N GLY A 19 -0.01 14.82 2.32
CA GLY A 19 -0.54 16.16 2.21
C GLY A 19 -0.66 16.88 3.56
N LYS A 20 -1.02 16.16 4.63
CA LYS A 20 -1.05 16.72 6.00
C LYS A 20 0.34 16.98 6.58
N LEU A 21 1.31 16.10 6.28
CA LEU A 21 2.69 16.29 6.71
C LEU A 21 3.35 17.52 6.08
N ASP A 22 2.89 17.94 4.90
CA ASP A 22 3.34 19.15 4.21
C ASP A 22 2.71 20.45 4.74
N GLU A 23 1.75 20.38 5.68
CA GLU A 23 1.12 21.57 6.26
C GLU A 23 2.06 22.32 7.20
N GLU A 24 2.20 23.64 7.03
CA GLU A 24 3.14 24.47 7.81
C GLU A 24 2.84 24.53 9.33
N ASN A 25 1.61 24.20 9.74
CA ASN A 25 1.14 24.31 11.13
C ASN A 25 0.89 22.98 11.83
N ILE A 26 1.41 21.88 11.29
CA ILE A 26 1.29 20.56 11.91
C ILE A 26 2.06 20.50 13.24
N SER A 27 1.43 19.96 14.29
CA SER A 27 2.12 19.77 15.57
C SER A 27 3.11 18.59 15.51
N LEU A 28 4.12 18.59 16.39
CA LEU A 28 5.08 17.49 16.47
C LEU A 28 4.39 16.14 16.75
N GLU A 29 3.41 16.12 17.65
CA GLU A 29 2.67 14.91 18.01
C GLU A 29 1.89 14.37 16.80
N GLU A 30 1.17 15.25 16.08
CA GLU A 30 0.45 14.85 14.86
C GLU A 30 1.40 14.38 13.76
N SER A 31 2.57 15.02 13.59
CA SER A 31 3.56 14.58 12.60
C SER A 31 4.08 13.17 12.87
N ILE A 32 4.26 12.81 14.15
CA ILE A 32 4.71 11.47 14.54
C ILE A 32 3.61 10.44 14.25
N GLU A 33 2.36 10.74 14.59
CA GLU A 33 1.22 9.85 14.31
C GLU A 33 1.02 9.64 12.82
N LEU A 34 1.05 10.71 12.02
CA LEU A 34 0.93 10.66 10.57
C LEU A 34 2.09 9.90 9.93
N TYR A 35 3.32 10.08 10.43
CA TYR A 35 4.48 9.33 9.95
C TYR A 35 4.35 7.82 10.23
N GLN A 36 3.93 7.44 11.44
CA GLN A 36 3.66 6.03 11.77
C GLN A 36 2.58 5.44 10.86
N ARG A 37 1.49 6.20 10.63
CA ARG A 37 0.42 5.77 9.73
C ARG A 37 0.91 5.62 8.29
N GLY A 38 1.75 6.53 7.81
CA GLY A 38 2.36 6.48 6.49
C GLY A 38 3.21 5.23 6.29
N ILE A 39 4.04 4.86 7.28
CA ILE A 39 4.82 3.61 7.24
C ILE A 39 3.90 2.38 7.19
N GLU A 40 2.85 2.37 8.01
CA GLU A 40 1.90 1.25 8.04
C GLU A 40 1.20 1.07 6.68
N LEU A 41 0.72 2.16 6.09
CA LEU A 41 0.08 2.16 4.77
C LEU A 41 1.05 1.72 3.68
N SER A 42 2.28 2.25 3.68
CA SER A 42 3.32 1.86 2.71
C SER A 42 3.61 0.36 2.75
N SER A 43 3.75 -0.21 3.96
CA SER A 43 4.01 -1.64 4.12
C SER A 43 2.86 -2.51 3.62
N LYS A 44 1.60 -2.09 3.84
CA LYS A 44 0.42 -2.78 3.32
C LYS A 44 0.35 -2.71 1.79
N CYS A 45 0.64 -1.55 1.20
CA CYS A 45 0.70 -1.39 -0.25
C CYS A 45 1.75 -2.31 -0.87
N GLU A 46 2.97 -2.34 -0.31
CA GLU A 46 4.05 -3.22 -0.76
C GLU A 46 3.64 -4.70 -0.69
N THR A 47 3.03 -5.12 0.41
CA THR A 47 2.55 -6.50 0.59
C THR A 47 1.52 -6.89 -0.48
N LYS A 48 0.61 -5.97 -0.80
CA LYS A 48 -0.45 -6.19 -1.78
C LYS A 48 0.10 -6.24 -3.21
N LEU A 49 1.06 -5.39 -3.53
CA LEU A 49 1.77 -5.41 -4.81
C LEU A 49 2.56 -6.70 -4.99
N LYS A 50 3.29 -7.13 -3.97
CA LYS A 50 4.03 -8.40 -4.00
C LYS A 50 3.11 -9.60 -4.21
N ALA A 51 1.97 -9.63 -3.53
CA ALA A 51 0.97 -10.69 -3.72
C ALA A 51 0.39 -10.69 -5.15
N ALA A 52 0.19 -9.50 -5.75
CA ALA A 52 -0.26 -9.37 -7.13
C ALA A 52 0.81 -9.84 -8.12
N GLU A 53 2.06 -9.45 -7.92
CA GLU A 53 3.22 -9.87 -8.72
C GLU A 53 3.40 -11.40 -8.68
N ASP A 54 3.38 -12.00 -7.49
CA ASP A 54 3.45 -13.45 -7.30
C ASP A 54 2.33 -14.18 -8.06
N LYS A 55 1.13 -13.61 -8.06
CA LYS A 55 -0.01 -14.17 -8.79
C LYS A 55 0.20 -14.12 -10.30
N VAL A 56 0.69 -12.99 -10.83
CA VAL A 56 1.02 -12.85 -12.25
C VAL A 56 2.13 -13.82 -12.64
N ASN A 57 3.21 -13.89 -11.87
CA ASN A 57 4.33 -14.79 -12.14
C ASN A 57 3.90 -16.26 -12.19
N LYS A 58 3.01 -16.70 -11.31
CA LYS A 58 2.45 -18.07 -11.33
C LYS A 58 1.60 -18.35 -12.57
N LEU A 59 0.86 -17.36 -13.05
CA LEU A 59 0.07 -17.51 -14.27
C LEU A 59 0.97 -17.65 -15.50
N VAL A 60 2.00 -16.80 -15.60
CA VAL A 60 2.99 -16.84 -16.69
C VAL A 60 3.76 -18.16 -16.69
N GLN A 61 4.21 -18.65 -15.53
CA GLN A 61 4.87 -19.96 -15.46
C GLN A 61 3.97 -21.11 -15.91
N LYS A 62 2.67 -21.06 -15.57
CA LYS A 62 1.72 -22.10 -15.95
C LYS A 62 1.44 -22.12 -17.45
N GLU A 63 1.42 -20.96 -18.11
CA GLU A 63 1.25 -20.89 -19.57
C GLU A 63 2.51 -21.37 -20.31
N GLY A 64 3.71 -21.14 -19.78
CA GLY A 64 4.97 -21.62 -20.36
C GLY A 64 5.21 -23.15 -20.24
N ASP A 65 4.52 -23.83 -19.33
CA ASP A 65 4.60 -25.29 -19.11
C ASP A 65 3.56 -26.07 -19.96
N SER A 66 2.74 -25.37 -20.75
CA SER A 66 1.65 -25.98 -21.55
C SER A 66 2.04 -26.24 -23.01
N ASP A 67 3.27 -25.92 -23.41
CA ASP A 67 3.78 -26.06 -24.79
C ASP A 67 4.81 -27.20 -24.98
N GLU A 68 4.96 -28.13 -24.00
CA GLU A 68 5.66 -29.42 -24.20
C GLU A 68 4.73 -30.63 -24.12
#